data_AF-A0A7Y3KIC9-F1
#
_entry.id   AF-A0A7Y3KIC9-F1
#
_cell.length_a   1.000
_cell.length_b   1.000
_cell.length_c   1.000
_cell.angle_alpha   90.00
_cell.angle_beta   90.00
_cell.angle_gamma   90.00
#
_symmetry.space_group_name_H-M   'P 1'
#
loop_
_entity.id
_entity.type
_entity.pdbx_description
1 polymer ?
#
loop_
_entity_poly.entity_id
_entity_poly.type
_entity_poly.pdbx_seq_one_letter_code
_entity_poly.pdbx_strand_id
1 'polypeptide(L)'
;MNTRLLLFIVTTIIFTFIIQGLQAQTLRQELQPRWIAMMNDSNVNYFEAVKAFDSYWKVHERPQPEDERFEKAANGEKTQGKNIPYSLEYKKFKRWQMEMQPYVQEDGHVLYPYKRHQLRLNSRKTNPDNNIK
;
A
#
# COMPACT_ATOMS: atom_id res chain seq x y z
N MET A 1 -44.46 23.88 -13.35
CA MET A 1 -43.13 23.29 -13.60
C MET A 1 -43.30 21.78 -13.61
N ASN A 2 -42.97 21.11 -14.71
CA ASN A 2 -43.34 19.71 -14.94
C ASN A 2 -42.48 18.79 -14.07
N THR A 3 -43.09 17.94 -13.25
CA THR A 3 -42.40 17.00 -12.37
C THR A 3 -41.44 16.06 -13.12
N ARG A 4 -41.77 15.73 -14.37
CA ARG A 4 -40.90 14.98 -15.28
C ARG A 4 -39.66 15.78 -15.71
N LEU A 5 -39.81 17.07 -15.99
CA LEU A 5 -38.70 17.97 -16.33
C LEU A 5 -37.76 18.14 -15.12
N LEU A 6 -38.32 18.25 -13.92
CA LEU A 6 -37.54 18.35 -12.67
C LEU A 6 -36.70 17.08 -12.43
N LEU A 7 -37.28 15.89 -12.63
CA LEU A 7 -36.57 14.62 -12.49
C LEU A 7 -35.40 14.48 -13.48
N PHE A 8 -35.59 14.90 -14.74
CA PHE A 8 -34.51 14.90 -15.75
C PHE A 8 -33.36 15.87 -15.40
N ILE A 9 -33.68 17.03 -14.81
CA ILE A 9 -32.65 17.98 -14.39
C ILE A 9 -31.85 17.42 -13.19
N VAL A 10 -32.53 16.80 -12.23
CA VAL A 10 -31.86 16.22 -11.05
C VAL A 10 -30.97 15.03 -11.44
N THR A 11 -31.40 14.16 -12.36
CA THR A 11 -30.60 13.00 -12.78
C THR A 11 -29.37 13.40 -13.59
N THR A 12 -29.46 14.43 -14.43
CA THR A 12 -28.29 14.92 -15.19
C THR A 12 -27.25 15.57 -14.29
N ILE A 13 -27.68 16.30 -13.25
CA ILE A 13 -26.75 16.86 -12.24
C ILE A 13 -26.03 15.74 -11.48
N ILE A 14 -26.74 14.70 -11.05
CA ILE A 14 -26.10 13.57 -10.34
C ILE A 14 -25.08 12.86 -11.24
N PHE A 15 -25.41 12.67 -12.52
CA PHE A 15 -24.53 11.97 -13.47
C PHE A 15 -23.25 12.77 -13.76
N THR A 16 -23.31 14.10 -13.86
CA THR A 16 -22.11 14.93 -14.09
C THR A 16 -21.18 14.94 -12.88
N PHE A 17 -21.71 14.91 -11.65
CA PHE A 17 -20.89 14.82 -10.44
C PHE A 17 -20.12 13.48 -10.32
N ILE A 18 -20.69 12.37 -10.80
CA ILE A 18 -20.03 11.06 -10.77
C ILE A 18 -18.82 11.02 -11.73
N ILE A 19 -18.92 11.63 -12.91
CA ILE A 19 -17.85 11.62 -13.93
C ILE A 19 -16.61 12.39 -13.45
N GLN A 20 -16.79 13.52 -12.75
CA GLN A 20 -15.68 14.33 -12.23
C GLN A 20 -14.83 13.58 -11.18
N GLY A 21 -15.47 12.76 -10.35
CA GLY A 21 -14.78 11.95 -9.33
C GLY A 21 -13.87 10.86 -9.91
N LEU A 22 -14.22 10.32 -11.10
CA LEU A 22 -13.46 9.26 -11.75
C LEU A 22 -12.12 9.76 -12.34
N GLN A 23 -12.13 10.95 -12.96
CA GLN A 23 -10.94 11.51 -13.63
C GLN A 23 -9.81 11.91 -12.65
N ALA A 24 -10.15 12.38 -11.45
CA ALA A 24 -9.15 12.78 -10.46
C ALA A 24 -8.36 11.59 -9.88
N GLN A 25 -8.99 10.41 -9.81
CA GLN A 25 -8.34 9.20 -9.30
C GLN A 25 -7.34 8.61 -10.31
N THR A 26 -7.69 8.63 -11.61
CA THR A 26 -6.80 8.10 -12.68
C THR A 26 -5.53 8.92 -12.83
N LEU A 27 -5.62 10.26 -12.79
CA LEU A 27 -4.45 11.14 -12.91
C LEU A 27 -3.47 10.97 -11.74
N ARG A 28 -3.99 10.78 -10.52
CA ARG A 28 -3.17 10.53 -9.33
C ARG A 28 -2.44 9.19 -9.41
N GLN A 29 -2.96 8.23 -10.16
CA GLN A 29 -2.37 6.90 -10.34
C GLN A 29 -1.20 6.93 -11.34
N GLU A 30 -1.27 7.78 -12.38
CA GLU A 30 -0.23 7.94 -13.39
C GLU A 30 1.04 8.65 -12.87
N LEU A 31 0.90 9.56 -11.89
CA LEU A 31 2.01 10.35 -11.35
C LEU A 31 2.73 9.72 -10.15
N GLN A 32 2.29 8.55 -9.68
CA GLN A 32 2.92 7.88 -8.53
C GLN A 32 4.17 7.08 -8.93
N PRO A 33 5.21 7.07 -8.08
CA PRO A 33 6.36 6.17 -8.26
C PRO A 33 5.91 4.72 -8.45
N ARG A 34 6.47 4.06 -9.47
CA ARG A 34 6.11 2.69 -9.88
C ARG A 34 6.14 1.68 -8.73
N TRP A 35 7.09 1.82 -7.80
CA TRP A 35 7.22 0.92 -6.64
C TRP A 35 5.99 0.94 -5.71
N ILE A 36 5.19 2.02 -5.71
CA ILE A 36 3.97 2.13 -4.92
C ILE A 36 2.90 1.20 -5.48
N ALA A 37 2.70 1.20 -6.79
CA ALA A 37 1.74 0.33 -7.47
C ALA A 37 2.16 -1.15 -7.35
N MET A 38 3.46 -1.42 -7.42
CA MET A 38 4.05 -2.75 -7.31
C MET A 38 3.67 -3.49 -6.01
N MET A 39 3.46 -2.80 -4.89
CA MET A 39 3.03 -3.44 -3.64
C MET A 39 1.66 -4.14 -3.74
N ASN A 40 0.77 -3.63 -4.61
CA ASN A 40 -0.59 -4.12 -4.77
C ASN A 40 -0.74 -5.10 -5.95
N ASP A 41 0.33 -5.27 -6.74
CA ASP A 41 0.33 -6.17 -7.88
C ASP A 41 0.61 -7.61 -7.42
N SER A 42 -0.31 -8.53 -7.72
CA SER A 42 -0.22 -9.93 -7.33
C SER A 42 0.84 -10.71 -8.09
N ASN A 43 1.29 -10.22 -9.25
CA ASN A 43 2.29 -10.86 -10.10
C ASN A 43 3.63 -10.13 -10.07
N VAL A 44 3.81 -9.20 -9.13
CA VAL A 44 5.05 -8.44 -9.03
C VAL A 44 6.24 -9.34 -8.70
N ASN A 45 7.36 -9.14 -9.40
CA ASN A 45 8.62 -9.73 -9.01
C ASN A 45 9.23 -8.91 -7.85
N TYR A 46 9.60 -9.60 -6.77
CA TYR A 46 10.12 -8.98 -5.56
C TYR A 46 11.39 -8.16 -5.81
N PHE A 47 12.33 -8.69 -6.61
CA PHE A 47 13.58 -8.00 -6.90
C PHE A 47 13.35 -6.76 -7.76
N GLU A 48 12.41 -6.81 -8.70
CA GLU A 48 12.03 -5.62 -9.47
C GLU A 48 11.41 -4.54 -8.60
N ALA A 49 10.53 -4.91 -7.67
CA ALA A 49 9.92 -3.97 -6.73
C ALA A 49 10.97 -3.31 -5.83
N VAL A 50 11.90 -4.09 -5.27
CA VAL A 50 13.01 -3.59 -4.45
C VAL A 50 13.91 -2.67 -5.27
N LYS A 51 14.27 -3.06 -6.51
CA LYS A 51 15.07 -2.23 -7.41
C LYS A 51 14.40 -0.89 -7.73
N ALA A 52 13.09 -0.89 -7.99
CA ALA A 52 12.33 0.32 -8.27
C ALA A 52 12.26 1.24 -7.04
N PHE A 53 12.08 0.66 -5.85
CA PHE A 53 12.11 1.38 -4.58
C PHE A 53 13.50 2.01 -4.32
N ASP A 54 14.56 1.23 -4.42
CA ASP A 54 15.93 1.70 -4.18
C ASP A 54 16.34 2.78 -5.17
N SER A 55 15.95 2.63 -6.44
CA SER A 55 16.23 3.62 -7.49
C SER A 55 15.55 4.96 -7.20
N TYR A 56 14.31 4.94 -6.71
CA TYR A 56 13.61 6.15 -6.31
C TYR A 56 14.33 6.81 -5.12
N TRP A 57 14.59 6.07 -4.05
CA TRP A 57 15.20 6.63 -2.83
C TRP A 57 16.71 6.88 -2.93
N LYS A 58 17.36 6.55 -4.05
CA LYS A 58 18.76 6.91 -4.30
C LYS A 58 18.93 8.41 -4.54
N VAL A 59 17.90 9.07 -5.06
CA VAL A 59 17.91 10.49 -5.39
C VAL A 59 16.95 11.32 -4.53
N HIS A 60 16.25 10.69 -3.58
CA HIS A 60 15.30 11.34 -2.66
C HIS A 60 15.70 11.14 -1.20
N GLU A 61 15.42 12.13 -0.34
CA GLU A 61 15.66 12.02 1.12
C GLU A 61 14.73 10.95 1.72
N ARG A 62 15.31 9.95 2.40
CA ARG A 62 14.52 8.87 3.02
C ARG A 62 13.81 9.36 4.29
N PRO A 63 12.60 8.86 4.58
CA PRO A 63 11.95 9.09 5.86
C PRO A 63 12.82 8.55 7.01
N GLN A 64 12.89 9.28 8.12
CA GLN A 64 13.54 8.79 9.34
C GLN A 64 12.78 7.57 9.89
N PRO A 65 13.49 6.53 10.37
CA PRO A 65 12.90 5.42 11.10
C PRO A 65 12.08 5.90 12.30
N GLU A 66 11.06 5.13 12.68
CA GLU A 66 10.24 5.49 13.85
C GLU A 66 11.06 5.44 15.14
N ASP A 67 11.93 4.45 15.30
CA ASP A 67 12.77 4.26 16.50
C ASP A 67 13.67 5.47 16.75
N GLU A 68 14.38 5.94 15.72
CA GLU A 68 15.21 7.17 15.80
C GLU A 68 14.37 8.39 16.15
N ARG A 69 13.12 8.45 15.69
CA ARG A 69 12.20 9.56 15.99
C ARG A 69 11.71 9.51 17.44
N PHE A 70 11.47 8.32 17.98
CA PHE A 70 11.11 8.13 19.39
C PHE A 70 12.28 8.45 20.32
N GLU A 71 13.50 8.05 19.97
CA GLU A 71 14.71 8.38 20.73
C GLU A 71 14.94 9.89 20.81
N LYS A 72 14.85 10.60 19.67
CA LYS A 72 14.98 12.07 19.64
C LYS A 72 13.89 12.76 20.47
N ALA A 73 12.65 12.27 20.38
CA ALA A 73 11.55 12.79 21.19
C ALA A 73 11.79 12.56 22.70
N ALA A 74 12.30 11.39 23.09
CA ALA A 74 12.67 11.07 24.47
C ALA A 74 13.80 11.98 24.98
N ASN A 75 14.75 12.32 24.10
CA ASN A 75 15.86 13.24 24.40
C ASN A 75 15.48 14.72 24.34
N GLY A 76 14.20 15.05 24.14
CA GLY A 76 13.71 16.44 24.11
C GLY A 76 14.05 17.20 22.82
N GLU A 77 14.59 16.54 21.79
CA GLU A 77 14.83 17.14 20.49
C GLU A 77 13.52 17.31 19.72
N LYS A 78 13.21 18.55 19.35
CA LYS A 78 12.07 18.85 18.47
C LYS A 78 12.43 18.44 17.04
N THR A 79 12.01 17.25 16.61
CA THR A 79 12.01 16.91 15.18
C THR A 79 11.04 17.84 14.46
N GLN A 80 11.57 18.84 13.76
CA GLN A 80 10.79 19.57 12.76
C GLN A 80 10.31 18.52 11.74
N GLY A 81 8.99 18.35 11.63
CA GLY A 81 8.39 17.37 10.74
C GLY A 81 8.68 17.75 9.29
N LYS A 82 9.78 17.26 8.72
CA LYS A 82 10.03 17.38 7.29
C LYS A 82 8.90 16.67 6.56
N ASN A 83 8.22 17.39 5.67
CA ASN A 83 7.21 16.79 4.80
C ASN A 83 7.91 16.02 3.68
N ILE A 84 8.25 14.76 3.97
CA ILE A 84 8.87 13.85 3.00
C ILE A 84 7.73 13.18 2.22
N PRO A 85 7.66 13.39 0.88
CA PRO A 85 6.67 12.72 0.04
C PRO A 85 6.74 11.21 0.20
N TYR A 86 5.59 10.55 0.14
CA TYR A 86 5.49 9.09 0.19
C TYR A 86 6.04 8.43 1.46
N SER A 87 6.15 9.17 2.58
CA SER A 87 6.63 8.62 3.85
C SER A 87 5.74 7.50 4.41
N LEU A 88 4.42 7.56 4.16
CA LEU A 88 3.49 6.49 4.52
C LEU A 88 3.69 5.25 3.63
N GLU A 89 3.81 5.46 2.32
CA GLU A 89 4.03 4.41 1.34
C GLU A 89 5.39 3.74 1.55
N TYR A 90 6.41 4.49 1.95
CA TYR A 90 7.72 3.97 2.35
C TYR A 90 7.57 2.93 3.47
N LYS A 91 6.83 3.26 4.54
CA LYS A 91 6.55 2.34 5.66
C LYS A 91 5.80 1.10 5.19
N LYS A 92 4.77 1.28 4.35
CA LYS A 92 4.03 0.17 3.74
C LYS A 92 4.95 -0.74 2.94
N PHE A 93 5.88 -0.18 2.17
CA PHE A 93 6.82 -0.95 1.36
C PHE A 93 7.81 -1.72 2.22
N LYS A 94 8.39 -1.09 3.25
CA LYS A 94 9.28 -1.78 4.19
C LYS A 94 8.59 -2.95 4.88
N ARG A 95 7.33 -2.77 5.28
CA ARG A 95 6.51 -3.84 5.83
C ARG A 95 6.25 -4.95 4.81
N TRP A 96 5.81 -4.59 3.60
CA TRP A 96 5.61 -5.52 2.50
C TRP A 96 6.91 -6.32 2.22
N GLN A 97 8.05 -5.65 2.20
CA GLN A 97 9.36 -6.28 1.99
C GLN A 97 9.62 -7.38 3.03
N MET A 98 9.44 -7.06 4.33
CA MET A 98 9.60 -8.03 5.42
C MET A 98 8.58 -9.19 5.34
N GLU A 99 7.33 -8.89 4.98
CA GLU A 99 6.27 -9.91 4.86
C GLU A 99 6.49 -10.84 3.66
N MET A 100 7.03 -10.33 2.55
CA MET A 100 7.25 -11.12 1.34
C MET A 100 8.56 -11.87 1.34
N GLN A 101 9.63 -11.34 1.96
CA GLN A 101 10.98 -11.90 1.97
C GLN A 101 11.05 -13.41 2.25
N PRO A 102 10.30 -13.99 3.22
CA PRO A 102 10.32 -15.44 3.48
C PRO A 102 9.75 -16.30 2.35
N TYR A 103 9.01 -15.69 1.43
CA TYR A 103 8.30 -16.33 0.34
C TYR A 103 8.93 -16.05 -1.03
N VAL A 104 10.04 -15.32 -1.07
CA VAL A 104 10.76 -15.01 -2.31
C VAL A 104 11.54 -16.23 -2.78
N GLN A 105 11.30 -16.62 -4.03
CA GLN A 105 12.04 -17.69 -4.69
C GLN A 105 13.34 -17.13 -5.31
N GLU A 106 14.23 -18.02 -5.77
CA GLU A 106 15.51 -17.63 -6.38
C GLU A 106 15.33 -16.77 -7.65
N ASP A 107 14.22 -16.93 -8.37
CA ASP A 107 13.85 -16.15 -9.55
C ASP A 107 13.19 -14.78 -9.21
N GLY A 108 12.94 -14.52 -7.93
CA GLY A 108 12.33 -13.29 -7.44
C GLY A 108 10.80 -13.31 -7.43
N HIS A 109 10.15 -14.38 -7.87
CA HIS A 109 8.71 -14.50 -7.70
C HIS A 109 8.35 -14.77 -6.23
N VAL A 110 7.28 -14.14 -5.76
CA VAL A 110 6.77 -14.33 -4.40
C VAL A 110 5.72 -15.43 -4.38
N LEU A 111 5.86 -16.39 -3.47
CA LEU A 111 4.89 -17.46 -3.26
C LEU A 111 3.49 -16.87 -2.95
N TYR A 112 2.53 -17.18 -3.82
CA TYR A 112 1.23 -16.51 -3.93
C TYR A 112 0.39 -16.49 -2.62
N PRO A 113 -0.51 -15.49 -2.45
CA PRO A 113 -1.50 -15.39 -1.36
C PRO A 113 -2.23 -16.67 -0.95
N TYR A 114 -2.48 -17.61 -1.87
CA TYR A 114 -3.14 -18.88 -1.57
C TYR A 114 -2.35 -19.75 -0.58
N LYS A 115 -1.02 -19.81 -0.72
CA LYS A 115 -0.16 -20.57 0.19
C LYS A 115 -0.06 -19.90 1.57
N ARG A 116 -0.17 -18.57 1.65
CA ARG A 116 -0.31 -17.83 2.92
C ARG A 116 -1.64 -18.09 3.63
N HIS A 117 -2.75 -18.18 2.88
CA HIS A 117 -4.04 -18.60 3.44
C HIS A 117 -3.95 -20.03 3.99
N GLN A 118 -3.33 -20.95 3.24
CA GLN A 118 -3.12 -22.33 3.68
C GLN A 118 -2.21 -22.45 4.90
N LEU A 119 -1.13 -21.67 5.00
CA LEU A 119 -0.27 -21.63 6.19
C LEU A 119 -1.05 -21.16 7.42
N ARG A 120 -1.82 -20.07 7.31
CA ARG A 120 -2.69 -19.59 8.40
C ARG A 120 -3.77 -20.61 8.79
N LEU A 121 -4.34 -21.34 7.83
CA LEU A 121 -5.30 -22.41 8.12
C LEU A 121 -4.64 -23.61 8.81
N ASN A 122 -3.44 -24.02 8.37
CA ASN A 122 -2.73 -25.16 8.93
C ASN A 122 -2.20 -24.90 10.34
N SER A 123 -1.73 -23.67 10.64
CA SER A 123 -1.35 -23.28 12.01
C SER A 123 -2.52 -23.32 12.99
N ARG A 124 -3.77 -23.10 12.54
CA ARG A 124 -4.97 -23.21 13.39
C ARG A 124 -5.40 -24.66 13.63
N LYS A 125 -5.10 -25.57 12.70
CA LYS A 125 -5.42 -27.01 12.79
C LYS A 125 -4.42 -27.79 13.64
N THR A 126 -3.18 -27.30 13.75
CA THR A 126 -2.10 -27.91 14.52
C THR A 126 -2.05 -27.43 15.98
N ASN A 127 -2.94 -26.51 16.39
CA ASN A 127 -3.10 -26.12 17.78
C ASN A 127 -3.82 -27.24 18.56
N PRO A 128 -3.17 -27.94 19.51
CA PRO A 128 -3.76 -29.07 20.23
C PRO A 128 -5.01 -28.69 21.06
N ASP A 129 -5.21 -27.40 21.37
CA ASP A 129 -6.38 -26.92 22.13
C ASP A 129 -7.70 -26.97 21.35
N ASN A 130 -7.67 -27.14 20.02
CA ASN A 130 -8.88 -27.19 19.19
C ASN A 130 -9.45 -28.62 19.02
N ASN A 131 -8.89 -29.62 19.70
CA ASN A 131 -9.35 -31.01 19.62
C ASN A 131 -9.85 -31.56 20.96
N ILE A 132 -10.49 -30.71 21.76
CA ILE A 132 -11.27 -31.14 22.92
C ILE A 132 -12.74 -30.91 22.56
N LYS A 133 -13.40 -32.00 22.17
CA LYS A 133 -14.86 -32.11 22.06
C LYS A 133 -15.41 -32.61 23.39
#